data_AF-A0A8T9BDB6-F1
#
_entry.id   AF-A0A8T9BDB6-F1
#
_cell.length_a   1.000
_cell.length_b   1.000
_cell.length_c   1.000
_cell.angle_alpha   90.00
_cell.angle_beta   90.00
_cell.angle_gamma   90.00
#
_symmetry.space_group_name_H-M   'P 1'
#
loop_
_entity.id
_entity.type
_entity.pdbx_description
1 polymer ?
#
loop_
_entity_poly.entity_id
_entity_poly.type
_entity_poly.pdbx_seq_one_letter_code
_entity_poly.pdbx_strand_id
1 'polypeptide(L)'
;MSALQLENSLGEKHRSEHGTNGQNKGIHLFVYDRQYSWTKFQKEFPNAIMGGVGWLNGWEWYIQSSGNPNIRPVYGFDARVYGSTPTEQSRQGTFGYIFQVTPEDVETVRAFYRGKRIKLTTAVDAALRYWSKDRLFEIVAFFDPYDTDTITQRAVGEKFVPETRLEWLKGYQELQLLGCPSWYMKQIFGSLPRRPALPHTLRIQDIYVKPEARMANSRDGGNPIDEIRIRWSEQRAKYQQRLQPGVPPKTVLVTGANGYIGSAVTRSFVRAGWRTYGLIRKESALATLTATESIPVLGSPTDQSFIPKLRDDNVVFDVLVSVTEDIANYGPHYTAVIAMLRALATASKEAGVRPLVLFTSGCKDYGMSAFLADSPGLEPHTEESPIVPPPFAVERARYSLKTFEHSDLFDAAVLRPTNVYGHDSSFYGLFFVTAEEAAKAGVLEIKEEPKTILHAMHVDDCGDAYVALAEHYLVKPKEVAGQCFNISASEYETLEDIAEALVKEYGISGGVKWGKDDSEGPATNVLRMVMGFSQWVEGEKVRSLTGWKDKRRLFSEEIGVYRRAYELEAGKGELKIHRHLLRVDSASTKK
;
A
#
# COMPACT_ATOMS: atom_id res chain seq x y z
N MET A 1 18.29 -19.06 35.10
CA MET A 1 18.71 -19.92 33.98
C MET A 1 19.72 -19.17 33.10
N SER A 2 20.84 -19.79 32.76
CA SER A 2 21.82 -19.28 31.79
C SER A 2 21.28 -19.37 30.34
N ALA A 3 21.88 -18.64 29.38
CA ALA A 3 21.51 -18.70 27.97
C ALA A 3 21.47 -20.14 27.42
N LEU A 4 22.48 -20.95 27.77
CA LEU A 4 22.57 -22.36 27.39
C LEU A 4 21.43 -23.22 28.00
N GLN A 5 21.00 -22.91 29.23
CA GLN A 5 19.87 -23.61 29.87
C GLN A 5 18.53 -23.23 29.24
N LEU A 6 18.38 -21.99 28.78
CA LEU A 6 17.19 -21.53 28.04
C LEU A 6 17.10 -22.21 26.67
N GLU A 7 18.21 -22.24 25.93
CA GLU A 7 18.28 -22.88 24.62
C GLU A 7 18.03 -24.39 24.70
N ASN A 8 18.56 -25.06 25.74
CA ASN A 8 18.30 -26.48 25.97
C ASN A 8 16.83 -26.75 26.38
N SER A 9 16.25 -25.91 27.24
CA SER A 9 14.83 -26.02 27.65
C SER A 9 13.87 -25.83 26.46
N LEU A 10 14.13 -24.88 25.57
CA LEU A 10 13.35 -24.63 24.36
C LEU A 10 13.61 -25.72 23.29
N GLY A 11 14.84 -26.24 23.25
CA GLY A 11 15.30 -27.24 22.29
C GLY A 11 14.84 -28.68 22.58
N GLU A 12 14.52 -29.03 23.83
CA GLU A 12 14.00 -30.35 24.21
C GLU A 12 12.51 -30.52 23.88
N LYS A 13 11.67 -29.51 24.14
CA LYS A 13 10.24 -29.54 23.75
C LYS A 13 10.02 -29.54 22.23
N HIS A 14 10.81 -28.78 21.48
CA HIS A 14 10.68 -28.75 20.02
C HIS A 14 11.11 -30.05 19.33
N ARG A 15 11.99 -30.84 19.96
CA ARG A 15 12.47 -32.13 19.43
C ARG A 15 11.44 -33.24 19.50
N SER A 16 10.44 -33.15 20.38
CA SER A 16 9.39 -34.16 20.46
C SER A 16 8.30 -34.00 19.39
N GLU A 17 8.20 -32.83 18.73
CA GLU A 17 7.12 -32.60 17.77
C GLU A 17 7.59 -32.54 16.32
N HIS A 18 8.71 -31.90 15.95
CA HIS A 18 9.07 -31.72 14.53
C HIS A 18 10.56 -32.01 14.24
N GLY A 19 10.79 -32.97 13.33
CA GLY A 19 12.10 -33.33 12.78
C GLY A 19 12.83 -32.14 12.16
N THR A 20 14.11 -32.02 12.49
CA THR A 20 14.95 -30.84 12.30
C THR A 20 15.45 -30.64 10.86
N ASN A 21 15.57 -29.38 10.43
CA ASN A 21 16.66 -28.93 9.56
C ASN A 21 17.21 -27.60 10.08
N GLY A 22 18.54 -27.47 10.10
CA GLY A 22 19.28 -26.49 10.89
C GLY A 22 19.40 -25.11 10.25
N GLN A 23 18.60 -24.16 10.74
CA GLN A 23 18.87 -22.74 10.64
C GLN A 23 18.83 -22.11 12.04
N ASN A 24 19.70 -21.13 12.25
CA ASN A 24 20.00 -20.44 13.51
C ASN A 24 18.75 -20.24 14.40
N LYS A 25 18.64 -20.97 15.51
CA LYS A 25 17.50 -20.90 16.44
C LYS A 25 17.57 -19.61 17.26
N GLY A 26 16.94 -18.54 16.77
CA GLY A 26 16.78 -17.31 17.56
C GLY A 26 15.80 -17.51 18.72
N ILE A 27 16.00 -16.79 19.82
CA ILE A 27 15.09 -16.73 20.96
C ILE A 27 14.07 -15.62 20.72
N HIS A 28 12.78 -15.90 20.97
CA HIS A 28 11.73 -14.89 20.84
C HIS A 28 11.51 -14.17 22.17
N LEU A 29 11.65 -12.85 22.17
CA LEU A 29 11.41 -11.97 23.31
C LEU A 29 10.08 -11.25 23.16
N PHE A 30 9.29 -11.22 24.22
CA PHE A 30 8.08 -10.41 24.28
C PHE A 30 8.37 -9.10 25.00
N VAL A 31 8.24 -8.02 24.24
CA VAL A 31 8.56 -6.66 24.62
C VAL A 31 7.27 -5.85 24.60
N TYR A 32 6.80 -5.47 25.79
CA TYR A 32 5.61 -4.63 25.99
C TYR A 32 6.00 -3.16 26.21
N ASP A 33 7.14 -2.72 25.65
CA ASP A 33 7.89 -1.52 26.02
C ASP A 33 7.02 -0.27 26.30
N ARG A 34 7.52 0.55 27.23
CA ARG A 34 6.84 1.42 28.16
C ARG A 34 6.02 2.57 27.57
N GLN A 35 5.98 2.67 26.25
CA GLN A 35 5.30 3.71 25.50
C GLN A 35 4.81 3.19 24.14
N TYR A 36 4.66 1.87 24.00
CA TYR A 36 4.24 1.17 22.78
C TYR A 36 5.07 1.52 21.54
N SER A 37 6.37 1.74 21.71
CA SER A 37 7.27 2.14 20.63
C SER A 37 8.35 1.09 20.42
N TRP A 38 8.09 0.14 19.52
CA TRP A 38 9.04 -0.92 19.18
C TRP A 38 10.37 -0.37 18.63
N THR A 39 10.33 0.80 18.00
CA THR A 39 11.51 1.48 17.44
C THR A 39 12.52 1.86 18.51
N LYS A 40 12.09 2.13 19.75
CA LYS A 40 13.00 2.37 20.88
C LYS A 40 13.76 1.11 21.25
N PHE A 41 13.06 -0.03 21.34
CA PHE A 41 13.72 -1.31 21.59
C PHE A 41 14.70 -1.67 20.46
N GLN A 42 14.29 -1.49 19.20
CA GLN A 42 15.15 -1.81 18.06
C GLN A 42 16.34 -0.84 17.90
N LYS A 43 16.25 0.38 18.43
CA LYS A 43 17.39 1.31 18.48
C LYS A 43 18.45 0.84 19.49
N GLU A 44 18.03 0.34 20.65
CA GLU A 44 18.93 -0.19 21.69
C GLU A 44 19.50 -1.56 21.31
N PHE A 45 18.73 -2.36 20.56
CA PHE A 45 19.10 -3.71 20.11
C PHE A 45 18.91 -3.81 18.58
N PRO A 46 19.81 -3.21 17.77
CA PRO A 46 19.65 -3.12 16.32
C PRO A 46 19.68 -4.46 15.60
N ASN A 47 20.27 -5.49 16.23
CA ASN A 47 20.30 -6.86 15.71
C ASN A 47 19.02 -7.65 16.02
N ALA A 48 18.11 -7.10 16.84
CA ALA A 48 16.83 -7.73 17.12
C ALA A 48 15.90 -7.62 15.90
N ILE A 49 15.38 -8.77 15.45
CA ILE A 49 14.47 -8.84 14.31
C ILE A 49 13.04 -8.77 14.83
N MET A 50 12.26 -7.75 14.47
CA MET A 50 10.86 -7.65 14.88
C MET A 50 10.02 -8.71 14.15
N GLY A 51 9.48 -9.67 14.91
CA GLY A 51 8.58 -10.71 14.42
C GLY A 51 7.11 -10.27 14.30
N GLY A 52 6.74 -9.17 14.95
CA GLY A 52 5.40 -8.55 14.88
C GLY A 52 4.76 -8.36 16.25
N VAL A 53 3.45 -8.11 16.28
CA VAL A 53 2.68 -8.01 17.54
C VAL A 53 2.15 -9.38 17.93
N GLY A 54 2.50 -9.82 19.13
CA GLY A 54 2.02 -11.05 19.75
C GLY A 54 1.01 -10.79 20.85
N TRP A 55 0.28 -11.84 21.20
CA TRP A 55 -0.64 -11.86 22.34
C TRP A 55 -0.17 -12.88 23.37
N LEU A 56 0.02 -12.39 24.59
CA LEU A 56 0.44 -13.17 25.76
C LEU A 56 -0.81 -13.44 26.63
N ASN A 57 -1.29 -14.68 26.58
CA ASN A 57 -2.52 -15.13 27.23
C ASN A 57 -2.30 -15.41 28.73
N GLY A 58 -3.25 -15.07 29.59
CA GLY A 58 -3.14 -15.23 31.05
C GLY A 58 -2.29 -14.16 31.75
N TRP A 59 -2.00 -13.06 31.06
CA TRP A 59 -1.23 -11.93 31.58
C TRP A 59 -2.03 -10.64 31.46
N GLU A 60 -1.84 -9.71 32.39
CA GLU A 60 -2.47 -8.40 32.32
C GLU A 60 -1.43 -7.29 32.28
N TRP A 61 -1.78 -6.22 31.56
CA TRP A 61 -1.01 -4.99 31.48
C TRP A 61 -1.57 -3.96 32.47
N TYR A 62 -0.68 -3.22 33.14
CA TYR A 62 -1.07 -2.17 34.08
C TYR A 62 0.03 -1.10 34.22
N ILE A 63 -0.30 0.01 34.88
CA ILE A 63 0.68 1.04 35.28
C ILE A 63 1.06 0.83 36.75
N GLN A 64 2.36 0.70 37.00
CA GLN A 64 2.98 0.59 38.32
C GLN A 64 2.94 1.89 39.12
N SER A 65 3.14 1.80 40.44
CA SER A 65 3.23 2.95 41.37
C SER A 65 4.18 4.06 40.89
N SER A 66 5.26 3.68 40.22
CA SER A 66 6.26 4.60 39.64
C SER A 66 5.80 5.38 38.38
N GLY A 67 4.63 5.04 37.83
CA GLY A 67 4.07 5.58 36.59
C GLY A 67 4.55 4.89 35.31
N ASN A 68 5.29 3.78 35.42
CA ASN A 68 5.72 2.99 34.28
C ASN A 68 4.72 1.86 33.98
N PRO A 69 4.49 1.51 32.72
CA PRO A 69 3.74 0.31 32.40
C PRO A 69 4.53 -0.96 32.70
N ASN A 70 3.78 -1.99 33.06
CA ASN A 70 4.27 -3.31 33.41
C ASN A 70 3.24 -4.37 33.02
N ILE A 71 3.66 -5.64 33.03
CA ILE A 71 2.78 -6.78 32.86
C ILE A 71 2.93 -7.73 34.05
N ARG A 72 1.89 -8.52 34.35
CA ARG A 72 1.97 -9.58 35.37
C ARG A 72 1.08 -10.76 35.00
N PRO A 73 1.40 -11.98 35.45
CA PRO A 73 0.50 -13.11 35.29
C PRO A 73 -0.78 -12.88 36.11
N VAL A 74 -1.92 -13.29 35.55
CA VAL A 74 -3.20 -13.27 36.24
C VAL A 74 -3.30 -14.50 37.13
N TYR A 75 -3.37 -14.29 38.45
CA TYR A 75 -3.49 -15.40 39.40
C TYR A 75 -4.83 -16.13 39.22
N GLY A 76 -4.79 -17.46 39.12
CA GLY A 76 -5.98 -18.31 38.96
C GLY A 76 -6.47 -18.47 37.51
N PHE A 77 -5.68 -18.06 36.51
CA PHE A 77 -5.98 -18.26 35.10
C PHE A 77 -5.93 -19.76 34.70
N ASP A 78 -6.99 -20.27 34.08
CA ASP A 78 -7.03 -21.60 33.43
C ASP A 78 -7.33 -21.44 31.93
N ALA A 79 -6.32 -21.71 31.09
CA ALA A 79 -6.41 -21.57 29.64
C ALA A 79 -7.52 -22.44 29.00
N ARG A 80 -7.95 -23.53 29.65
CA ARG A 80 -9.03 -24.40 29.16
C ARG A 80 -10.41 -23.77 29.29
N VAL A 81 -10.57 -22.83 30.22
CA VAL A 81 -11.84 -22.14 30.50
C VAL A 81 -12.00 -20.90 29.62
N TYR A 82 -10.92 -20.17 29.36
CA TYR A 82 -10.96 -18.87 28.67
C TYR A 82 -10.54 -18.91 27.20
N GLY A 83 -10.04 -20.05 26.71
CA GLY A 83 -9.64 -20.25 25.33
C GLY A 83 -8.29 -19.62 24.97
N SER A 84 -7.77 -19.98 23.80
CA SER A 84 -6.48 -19.52 23.25
C SER A 84 -6.63 -18.43 22.17
N THR A 85 -7.76 -17.73 22.15
CA THR A 85 -8.04 -16.69 21.15
C THR A 85 -8.48 -15.39 21.83
N PRO A 86 -7.91 -14.23 21.45
CA PRO A 86 -8.25 -12.95 22.07
C PRO A 86 -9.67 -12.50 21.68
N THR A 87 -10.54 -12.36 22.66
CA THR A 87 -11.94 -11.92 22.55
C THR A 87 -12.24 -10.83 23.57
N GLU A 88 -13.30 -10.03 23.35
CA GLU A 88 -13.71 -8.97 24.29
C GLU A 88 -14.09 -9.52 25.69
N GLN A 89 -14.41 -10.82 25.76
CA GLN A 89 -14.71 -11.55 27.00
C GLN A 89 -13.43 -12.04 27.72
N SER A 90 -12.33 -12.28 27.00
CA SER A 90 -11.04 -12.69 27.55
C SER A 90 -10.22 -11.46 27.94
N ARG A 91 -10.62 -10.81 29.04
CA ARG A 91 -9.95 -9.62 29.62
C ARG A 91 -8.56 -9.89 30.22
N GLN A 92 -8.04 -11.12 30.07
CA GLN A 92 -6.87 -11.65 30.79
C GLN A 92 -5.75 -12.00 29.80
N GLY A 93 -5.33 -11.02 28.98
CA GLY A 93 -4.21 -11.16 28.06
C GLY A 93 -3.59 -9.80 27.71
N THR A 94 -2.30 -9.77 27.40
CA THR A 94 -1.57 -8.55 27.01
C THR A 94 -1.01 -8.68 25.60
N PHE A 95 -1.10 -7.61 24.82
CA PHE A 95 -0.39 -7.51 23.54
C PHE A 95 0.95 -6.82 23.72
N GLY A 96 1.92 -7.21 22.90
CA GLY A 96 3.28 -6.68 22.90
C GLY A 96 4.02 -7.10 21.65
N TYR A 97 5.20 -6.53 21.44
CA TYR A 97 6.05 -6.83 20.31
C TYR A 97 6.84 -8.11 20.57
N ILE A 98 6.94 -8.97 19.57
CA ILE A 98 7.81 -10.14 19.61
C ILE A 98 9.04 -9.83 18.77
N PHE A 99 10.21 -10.00 19.35
CA PHE A 99 11.50 -9.85 18.68
C PHE A 99 12.25 -11.18 18.69
N GLN A 100 12.81 -11.58 17.56
CA GLN A 100 13.78 -12.65 17.50
C GLN A 100 15.18 -12.09 17.74
N VAL A 101 15.91 -12.67 18.67
CA VAL A 101 17.28 -12.25 19.05
C VAL A 101 18.21 -13.46 19.14
N THR A 102 19.52 -13.24 19.10
CA THR A 102 20.49 -14.31 19.34
C THR A 102 20.61 -14.61 20.84
N PRO A 103 21.06 -15.81 21.24
CA PRO A 103 21.29 -16.12 22.67
C PRO A 103 22.26 -15.15 23.38
N GLU A 104 23.24 -14.60 22.67
CA GLU A 104 24.18 -13.60 23.19
C GLU A 104 23.49 -12.25 23.42
N ASP A 105 22.62 -11.84 22.48
CA ASP A 105 21.79 -10.64 22.64
C ASP A 105 20.83 -10.76 23.83
N VAL A 106 20.33 -11.96 24.18
CA VAL A 106 19.45 -12.15 25.35
C VAL A 106 20.15 -11.78 26.65
N GLU A 107 21.43 -12.13 26.83
CA GLU A 107 22.18 -11.74 28.04
C GLU A 107 22.48 -10.23 28.04
N THR A 108 22.68 -9.62 26.87
CA THR A 108 22.81 -8.17 26.72
C THR A 108 21.52 -7.45 27.11
N VAL A 109 20.37 -7.92 26.60
CA VAL A 109 19.04 -7.44 26.98
C VAL A 109 18.79 -7.64 28.48
N ARG A 110 19.17 -8.80 29.02
CA ARG A 110 19.05 -9.08 30.45
C ARG A 110 19.92 -8.15 31.29
N ALA A 111 21.16 -7.86 30.87
CA ALA A 111 22.04 -6.92 31.56
C ALA A 111 21.46 -5.49 31.55
N PHE A 112 20.91 -5.05 30.41
CA PHE A 112 20.21 -3.77 30.29
C PHE A 112 19.03 -3.66 31.27
N TYR A 113 18.29 -4.74 31.49
CA TYR A 113 17.15 -4.77 32.42
C TYR A 113 17.49 -5.12 33.87
N ARG A 114 18.66 -5.72 34.17
CA ARG A 114 19.10 -6.05 35.55
C ARG A 114 19.20 -4.82 36.45
N GLY A 115 19.54 -3.66 35.91
CA GLY A 115 19.57 -2.39 36.65
C GLY A 115 18.18 -1.86 37.05
N LYS A 116 17.09 -2.49 36.59
CA LYS A 116 15.71 -1.98 36.69
C LYS A 116 14.76 -2.90 37.48
N ARG A 117 15.27 -3.86 38.26
CA ARG A 117 14.49 -4.85 39.06
C ARG A 117 13.55 -5.77 38.26
N ILE A 118 13.77 -5.91 36.96
CA ILE A 118 12.96 -6.72 36.05
C ILE A 118 13.43 -8.18 36.07
N LYS A 119 12.49 -9.14 36.17
CA LYS A 119 12.72 -10.59 36.08
C LYS A 119 12.35 -11.14 34.71
N LEU A 120 12.97 -12.28 34.38
CA LEU A 120 12.67 -13.09 33.21
C LEU A 120 11.65 -14.18 33.56
N THR A 121 10.62 -14.39 32.74
CA THR A 121 9.74 -15.55 32.88
C THR A 121 10.41 -16.83 32.33
N THR A 122 9.89 -18.00 32.73
CA THR A 122 10.02 -19.25 31.95
C THR A 122 9.29 -19.07 30.61
N ALA A 123 9.73 -19.78 29.57
CA ALA A 123 9.09 -19.74 28.25
C ALA A 123 7.57 -19.93 28.38
N VAL A 124 6.81 -18.97 27.84
CA VAL A 124 5.36 -18.94 27.84
C VAL A 124 4.87 -18.87 26.41
N ASP A 125 3.68 -19.41 26.18
CA ASP A 125 3.10 -19.47 24.85
C ASP A 125 2.48 -18.12 24.47
N ALA A 126 2.90 -17.56 23.33
CA ALA A 126 2.22 -16.44 22.68
C ALA A 126 1.75 -16.80 21.28
N ALA A 127 0.59 -16.28 20.91
CA ALA A 127 0.10 -16.38 19.53
C ALA A 127 0.65 -15.20 18.71
N LEU A 128 1.43 -15.51 17.66
CA LEU A 128 1.83 -14.54 16.64
C LEU A 128 0.72 -14.43 15.59
N ARG A 129 0.14 -13.24 15.42
CA ARG A 129 -0.99 -13.05 14.49
C ARG A 129 -0.62 -13.13 13.00
N TYR A 130 0.64 -13.41 12.67
CA TYR A 130 1.12 -13.56 11.29
C TYR A 130 1.61 -14.97 10.91
N TRP A 131 1.49 -15.96 11.80
CA TRP A 131 1.95 -17.32 11.52
C TRP A 131 0.99 -18.36 12.08
N SER A 132 -0.01 -18.74 11.27
CA SER A 132 -1.03 -19.76 11.55
C SER A 132 -1.85 -19.55 12.83
N LYS A 133 -3.17 -19.68 12.72
CA LYS A 133 -4.10 -19.54 13.85
C LYS A 133 -3.92 -20.61 14.94
N ASP A 134 -3.00 -21.55 14.76
CA ASP A 134 -2.87 -22.78 15.56
C ASP A 134 -1.49 -23.02 16.16
N ARG A 135 -0.55 -22.05 16.11
CA ARG A 135 0.78 -22.21 16.72
C ARG A 135 1.04 -21.19 17.82
N LEU A 136 1.20 -21.72 19.04
CA LEU A 136 1.78 -21.02 20.15
C LEU A 136 3.31 -21.01 19.98
N PHE A 137 3.91 -19.83 20.14
CA PHE A 137 5.35 -19.64 20.10
C PHE A 137 5.87 -19.52 21.53
N GLU A 138 6.90 -20.28 21.85
CA GLU A 138 7.61 -20.11 23.11
C GLU A 138 8.36 -18.78 23.10
N ILE A 139 7.90 -17.86 23.94
CA ILE A 139 8.46 -16.53 24.09
C ILE A 139 8.98 -16.31 25.51
N VAL A 140 9.90 -15.37 25.62
CA VAL A 140 10.47 -14.94 26.90
C VAL A 140 10.04 -13.50 27.15
N ALA A 141 9.21 -13.29 28.17
CA ALA A 141 8.81 -11.97 28.63
C ALA A 141 9.69 -11.49 29.80
N PHE A 142 9.88 -10.18 29.86
CA PHE A 142 10.51 -9.51 30.99
C PHE A 142 9.41 -8.81 31.81
N PHE A 143 9.42 -8.84 33.14
CA PHE A 143 8.43 -8.09 33.93
C PHE A 143 8.96 -7.78 35.33
N ASP A 144 8.44 -6.75 35.97
CA ASP A 144 8.81 -6.44 37.36
C ASP A 144 7.81 -7.08 38.34
N PRO A 145 8.24 -8.03 39.20
CA PRO A 145 7.35 -8.79 40.08
C PRO A 145 7.09 -8.13 41.45
N TYR A 146 7.75 -7.03 41.79
CA TYR A 146 7.74 -6.47 43.16
C TYR A 146 6.92 -5.18 43.33
N ASP A 147 6.24 -4.73 42.28
CA ASP A 147 5.39 -3.53 42.29
C ASP A 147 4.03 -3.89 41.69
N THR A 148 3.29 -4.72 42.44
CA THR A 148 1.98 -5.30 42.09
C THR A 148 0.81 -4.54 42.70
N ASP A 149 1.06 -3.47 43.46
CA ASP A 149 -0.02 -2.66 44.01
C ASP A 149 -0.70 -1.89 42.88
N THR A 150 -1.96 -2.23 42.63
CA THR A 150 -2.84 -1.44 41.78
C THR A 150 -2.89 -0.04 42.37
N ILE A 151 -2.30 0.94 41.67
CA ILE A 151 -2.53 2.34 42.02
C ILE A 151 -4.04 2.57 41.99
N THR A 152 -4.63 2.79 43.16
CA THR A 152 -5.94 3.43 43.27
C THR A 152 -5.84 4.77 42.54
N GLN A 153 -6.86 5.11 41.75
CA GLN A 153 -6.96 6.20 40.76
C GLN A 153 -6.39 7.61 41.15
N ARG A 154 -5.88 7.81 42.36
CA ARG A 154 -5.40 9.07 42.93
C ARG A 154 -3.89 9.33 42.84
N ALA A 155 -3.01 8.34 42.61
CA ALA A 155 -1.55 8.57 42.75
C ALA A 155 -0.78 9.00 41.48
N VAL A 156 -1.39 9.02 40.28
CA VAL A 156 -0.68 9.35 39.02
C VAL A 156 -0.88 10.82 38.58
N GLY A 157 -1.31 11.68 39.50
CA GLY A 157 -1.65 13.08 39.20
C GLY A 157 -0.51 13.91 38.61
N GLU A 158 0.75 13.50 38.78
CA GLU A 158 1.93 14.35 38.54
C GLU A 158 2.70 14.08 37.24
N LYS A 159 2.36 13.08 36.41
CA LYS A 159 3.16 12.75 35.20
C LYS A 159 2.44 12.80 33.85
N PHE A 160 1.20 13.28 33.79
CA PHE A 160 0.47 13.49 32.53
C PHE A 160 0.64 14.92 32.00
N VAL A 161 1.88 15.28 31.67
CA VAL A 161 2.20 16.50 30.90
C VAL A 161 1.86 16.31 29.41
N PRO A 162 1.57 17.38 28.65
CA PRO A 162 1.13 17.30 27.25
C PRO A 162 2.02 16.44 26.34
N GLU A 163 3.33 16.45 26.59
CA GLU A 163 4.34 15.72 25.82
C GLU A 163 4.14 14.20 25.96
N THR A 164 3.90 13.72 27.18
CA THR A 164 3.64 12.30 27.45
C THR A 164 2.32 11.85 26.83
N ARG A 165 1.30 12.73 26.79
CA ARG A 165 0.01 12.45 26.13
C ARG A 165 0.17 12.20 24.62
N LEU A 166 1.06 12.95 23.96
CA LEU A 166 1.33 12.76 22.54
C LEU A 166 2.00 11.40 22.27
N GLU A 167 2.91 10.97 23.14
CA GLU A 167 3.54 9.65 23.04
C GLU A 167 2.52 8.51 23.18
N TRP A 168 1.57 8.61 24.13
CA TRP A 168 0.49 7.63 24.28
C TRP A 168 -0.44 7.59 23.07
N LEU A 169 -0.74 8.74 22.44
CA LEU A 169 -1.56 8.79 21.23
C LEU A 169 -0.84 8.19 20.01
N LYS A 170 0.49 8.39 19.89
CA LYS A 170 1.30 7.73 18.86
C LYS A 170 1.31 6.23 19.06
N GLY A 171 1.56 5.78 20.30
CA GLY A 171 1.47 4.37 20.66
C GLY A 171 0.09 3.75 20.40
N TYR A 172 -0.99 4.50 20.64
CA TYR A 172 -2.36 4.09 20.29
C TYR A 172 -2.50 3.83 18.79
N GLN A 173 -2.08 4.80 17.98
CA GLN A 173 -2.17 4.73 16.52
C GLN A 173 -1.30 3.58 15.97
N GLU A 174 -0.10 3.39 16.51
CA GLU A 174 0.79 2.30 16.13
C GLU A 174 0.19 0.93 16.44
N LEU A 175 -0.35 0.72 17.64
CA LEU A 175 -1.04 -0.52 17.99
C LEU A 175 -2.29 -0.75 17.11
N GLN A 176 -3.03 0.31 16.77
CA GLN A 176 -4.17 0.22 15.85
C GLN A 176 -3.73 -0.16 14.43
N LEU A 177 -2.65 0.45 13.91
CA LEU A 177 -2.06 0.13 12.59
C LEU A 177 -1.54 -1.31 12.53
N LEU A 178 -1.09 -1.85 13.66
CA LEU A 178 -0.60 -3.21 13.79
C LEU A 178 -1.71 -4.22 14.15
N GLY A 179 -2.97 -3.77 14.15
CA GLY A 179 -4.13 -4.63 14.27
C GLY A 179 -4.48 -5.07 15.69
N CYS A 180 -3.98 -4.39 16.73
CA CYS A 180 -4.47 -4.63 18.10
C CYS A 180 -5.99 -4.35 18.17
N PRO A 181 -6.79 -5.25 18.75
CA PRO A 181 -8.23 -5.07 18.81
C PRO A 181 -8.63 -3.79 19.56
N SER A 182 -9.62 -3.08 19.04
CA SER A 182 -10.08 -1.81 19.63
C SER A 182 -10.60 -1.98 21.06
N TRP A 183 -11.10 -3.15 21.45
CA TRP A 183 -11.50 -3.44 22.83
C TRP A 183 -10.31 -3.47 23.80
N TYR A 184 -9.17 -4.03 23.38
CA TYR A 184 -7.94 -4.09 24.20
C TYR A 184 -7.34 -2.69 24.33
N MET A 185 -7.35 -1.93 23.25
CA MET A 185 -6.98 -0.51 23.26
C MET A 185 -7.89 0.29 24.21
N LYS A 186 -9.21 0.08 24.19
CA LYS A 186 -10.11 0.71 25.16
C LYS A 186 -9.82 0.29 26.60
N GLN A 187 -9.38 -0.95 26.84
CA GLN A 187 -9.01 -1.43 28.17
C GLN A 187 -7.76 -0.72 28.72
N ILE A 188 -6.69 -0.61 27.92
CA ILE A 188 -5.48 0.15 28.27
C ILE A 188 -5.81 1.61 28.53
N PHE A 189 -6.53 2.26 27.61
CA PHE A 189 -6.78 3.69 27.71
C PHE A 189 -7.85 4.02 28.77
N GLY A 190 -8.71 3.05 29.08
CA GLY A 190 -9.66 3.10 30.18
C GLY A 190 -9.02 2.93 31.56
N SER A 191 -7.84 2.31 31.66
CA SER A 191 -7.08 2.22 32.91
C SER A 191 -6.21 3.45 33.19
N LEU A 192 -6.13 4.40 32.24
CA LEU A 192 -5.41 5.67 32.43
C LEU A 192 -6.21 6.66 33.32
N PRO A 193 -5.57 7.32 34.29
CA PRO A 193 -6.24 8.13 35.32
C PRO A 193 -6.84 9.45 34.81
N ARG A 194 -6.34 10.00 33.68
CA ARG A 194 -6.98 11.10 32.95
C ARG A 194 -7.24 10.63 31.53
N ARG A 195 -8.50 10.28 31.24
CA ARG A 195 -8.95 9.86 29.89
C ARG A 195 -8.44 10.89 28.87
N PRO A 196 -7.47 10.56 28.00
CA PRO A 196 -7.21 11.43 26.88
C PRO A 196 -8.49 11.47 26.05
N ALA A 197 -8.96 12.66 25.68
CA ALA A 197 -9.99 12.78 24.66
C ALA A 197 -9.44 12.05 23.43
N LEU A 198 -10.02 10.88 23.12
CA LEU A 198 -9.73 10.17 21.88
C LEU A 198 -9.98 11.15 20.74
N PRO A 199 -9.07 11.26 19.76
CA PRO A 199 -9.32 12.08 18.58
C PRO A 199 -10.70 11.72 18.03
N HIS A 200 -11.59 12.71 17.93
CA HIS A 200 -12.92 12.54 17.37
C HIS A 200 -12.82 12.31 15.87
N THR A 201 -12.40 11.11 15.47
CA THR A 201 -12.54 10.61 14.11
C THR A 201 -13.16 9.22 14.18
N LEU A 202 -14.43 9.20 13.76
CA LEU A 202 -15.26 8.06 13.36
C LEU A 202 -15.81 7.17 14.48
N ARG A 203 -16.86 7.67 15.16
CA ARG A 203 -17.93 6.78 15.62
C ARG A 203 -18.87 6.52 14.44
N ILE A 204 -19.04 5.26 14.07
CA ILE A 204 -20.06 4.77 13.13
C ILE A 204 -21.49 5.15 13.57
N GLN A 205 -21.67 5.55 14.84
CA GLN A 205 -22.94 5.94 15.44
C GLN A 205 -23.40 7.36 15.04
N ASP A 206 -22.51 8.19 14.50
CA ASP A 206 -22.84 9.56 14.06
C ASP A 206 -23.38 9.61 12.61
N ILE A 207 -23.54 8.45 11.95
CA ILE A 207 -24.14 8.30 10.61
C ILE A 207 -25.64 7.92 10.70
N TYR A 208 -26.18 7.70 11.90
CA TYR A 208 -27.60 7.46 12.12
C TYR A 208 -28.22 8.57 13.00
N VAL A 209 -28.87 9.55 12.37
CA VAL A 209 -29.74 10.48 13.07
C VAL A 209 -31.02 9.74 13.46
N LYS A 210 -31.25 9.52 14.76
CA LYS A 210 -32.57 9.15 15.26
C LYS A 210 -33.52 10.36 15.18
N PRO A 211 -34.74 10.22 14.62
CA PRO A 211 -35.59 11.35 14.25
C PRO A 211 -36.52 11.84 15.38
N GLU A 212 -36.05 12.03 16.62
CA GLU A 212 -36.97 12.20 17.76
C GLU A 212 -36.77 13.41 18.67
N ALA A 213 -35.88 14.36 18.37
CA ALA A 213 -35.69 15.52 19.26
C ALA A 213 -35.68 16.85 18.50
N ARG A 214 -36.89 17.36 18.20
CA ARG A 214 -37.24 18.79 18.25
C ARG A 214 -38.70 19.00 17.80
N MET A 215 -39.62 18.90 18.76
CA MET A 215 -40.87 19.64 18.67
C MET A 215 -41.05 20.43 19.96
N ALA A 216 -40.70 21.71 19.90
CA ALA A 216 -41.31 22.72 20.74
C ALA A 216 -41.26 24.04 19.98
N ASN A 217 -42.46 24.59 19.77
CA ASN A 217 -42.79 25.98 19.43
C ASN A 217 -42.59 26.44 17.98
N SER A 218 -43.68 26.42 17.21
CA SER A 218 -44.30 27.66 16.73
C SER A 218 -45.74 27.36 16.30
N ARG A 219 -46.67 28.20 16.76
CA ARG A 219 -48.04 28.28 16.29
C ARG A 219 -48.03 29.20 15.06
N ASP A 220 -48.81 28.81 14.05
CA ASP A 220 -49.18 29.53 12.83
C ASP A 220 -48.08 29.77 11.77
N GLY A 221 -48.26 29.11 10.62
CA GLY A 221 -47.50 29.30 9.37
C GLY A 221 -46.78 28.03 8.92
N GLY A 222 -47.17 27.45 7.79
CA GLY A 222 -46.67 26.18 7.26
C GLY A 222 -45.14 26.04 7.29
N ASN A 223 -44.67 24.87 7.70
CA ASN A 223 -43.26 24.59 7.97
C ASN A 223 -42.40 24.70 6.69
N PRO A 224 -41.39 25.59 6.64
CA PRO A 224 -40.47 25.68 5.50
C PRO A 224 -39.75 24.36 5.19
N ILE A 225 -39.61 23.48 6.18
CA ILE A 225 -39.03 22.14 6.03
C ILE A 225 -39.95 21.24 5.20
N ASP A 226 -41.27 21.41 5.26
CA ASP A 226 -42.21 20.61 4.46
C ASP A 226 -42.17 21.02 2.98
N GLU A 227 -42.03 22.31 2.69
CA GLU A 227 -41.85 22.82 1.33
C GLU A 227 -40.50 22.38 0.71
N ILE A 228 -39.44 22.40 1.52
CA ILE A 228 -38.13 21.83 1.15
C ILE A 228 -38.28 20.32 0.93
N ARG A 229 -38.88 19.59 1.86
CA ARG A 229 -39.05 18.14 1.76
C ARG A 229 -39.88 17.71 0.55
N ILE A 230 -40.91 18.48 0.18
CA ILE A 230 -41.68 18.30 -1.05
C ILE A 230 -40.79 18.56 -2.27
N ARG A 231 -40.07 19.68 -2.35
CA ARG A 231 -39.12 19.96 -3.46
C ARG A 231 -38.03 18.91 -3.60
N TRP A 232 -37.49 18.41 -2.49
CA TRP A 232 -36.50 17.33 -2.47
C TRP A 232 -37.11 16.00 -2.91
N SER A 233 -38.36 15.70 -2.51
CA SER A 233 -39.07 14.51 -2.96
C SER A 233 -39.39 14.55 -4.46
N GLU A 234 -39.77 15.72 -4.98
CA GLU A 234 -40.05 15.95 -6.40
C GLU A 234 -38.77 15.94 -7.24
N GLN A 235 -37.67 16.51 -6.74
CA GLN A 235 -36.34 16.41 -7.39
C GLN A 235 -35.85 14.96 -7.39
N ARG A 236 -36.02 14.24 -6.29
CA ARG A 236 -35.63 12.83 -6.19
C ARG A 236 -36.46 11.93 -7.10
N ALA A 237 -37.77 12.19 -7.22
CA ALA A 237 -38.63 11.50 -8.19
C ALA A 237 -38.24 11.82 -9.63
N LYS A 238 -37.90 13.08 -9.95
CA LYS A 238 -37.35 13.48 -11.26
C LYS A 238 -35.97 12.87 -11.54
N TYR A 239 -35.13 12.70 -10.52
CA TYR A 239 -33.81 12.06 -10.62
C TYR A 239 -33.93 10.54 -10.83
N GLN A 240 -34.87 9.90 -10.13
CA GLN A 240 -35.22 8.48 -10.28
C GLN A 240 -35.90 8.19 -11.63
N GLN A 241 -36.68 9.14 -12.18
CA GLN A 241 -37.18 9.07 -13.56
C GLN A 241 -36.09 9.26 -14.62
N ARG A 242 -34.96 9.91 -14.28
CA ARG A 242 -33.81 10.12 -15.18
C ARG A 242 -32.83 8.94 -15.21
N LEU A 243 -32.75 8.17 -14.13
CA LEU A 243 -32.08 6.87 -14.15
C LEU A 243 -32.93 5.96 -15.03
N GLN A 244 -32.42 5.53 -16.19
CA GLN A 244 -33.14 4.57 -17.03
C GLN A 244 -33.46 3.32 -16.20
N PRO A 245 -34.74 2.99 -15.98
CA PRO A 245 -35.09 1.78 -15.27
C PRO A 245 -34.63 0.58 -16.12
N GLY A 246 -33.67 -0.20 -15.63
CA GLY A 246 -33.35 -1.52 -16.19
C GLY A 246 -31.96 -1.74 -16.79
N VAL A 247 -31.04 -0.77 -16.77
CA VAL A 247 -29.62 -1.03 -17.12
C VAL A 247 -28.82 -1.19 -15.82
N PRO A 248 -28.30 -2.39 -15.50
CA PRO A 248 -27.41 -2.58 -14.37
C PRO A 248 -26.18 -1.67 -14.49
N PRO A 249 -25.65 -1.11 -13.39
CA PRO A 249 -24.46 -0.27 -13.46
C PRO A 249 -23.26 -1.09 -13.95
N LYS A 250 -22.54 -0.55 -14.95
CA LYS A 250 -21.28 -1.11 -15.46
C LYS A 250 -20.33 -1.34 -14.29
N THR A 251 -19.83 -2.55 -14.12
CA THR A 251 -19.09 -2.97 -12.93
C THR A 251 -17.68 -3.41 -13.30
N VAL A 252 -16.69 -2.91 -12.54
CA VAL A 252 -15.27 -3.19 -12.78
C VAL A 252 -14.55 -3.56 -11.49
N LEU A 253 -13.64 -4.52 -11.53
CA LEU A 253 -12.64 -4.76 -10.47
C LEU A 253 -11.26 -4.34 -10.97
N VAL A 254 -10.54 -3.55 -10.18
CA VAL A 254 -9.15 -3.16 -10.44
C VAL A 254 -8.24 -3.82 -9.41
N THR A 255 -7.32 -4.68 -9.83
CA THR A 255 -6.25 -5.20 -8.95
C THR A 255 -5.20 -4.13 -8.74
N GLY A 256 -4.46 -4.13 -7.62
CA GLY A 256 -3.44 -3.08 -7.40
C GLY A 256 -4.03 -1.65 -7.37
N ALA A 257 -5.27 -1.52 -6.92
CA ALA A 257 -6.03 -0.27 -6.96
C ALA A 257 -5.42 0.87 -6.13
N ASN A 258 -4.52 0.56 -5.21
CA ASN A 258 -3.76 1.52 -4.42
C ASN A 258 -2.31 1.70 -4.89
N GLY A 259 -1.94 1.10 -6.03
CA GLY A 259 -0.65 1.34 -6.71
C GLY A 259 -0.71 2.56 -7.61
N TYR A 260 0.42 2.89 -8.26
CA TYR A 260 0.54 4.13 -9.03
C TYR A 260 -0.45 4.19 -10.22
N ILE A 261 -0.30 3.32 -11.22
CA ILE A 261 -1.25 3.22 -12.36
C ILE A 261 -2.63 2.81 -11.87
N GLY A 262 -2.72 1.82 -10.97
CA GLY A 262 -4.01 1.30 -10.51
C GLY A 262 -4.88 2.30 -9.78
N SER A 263 -4.29 3.25 -9.04
CA SER A 263 -5.06 4.33 -8.42
C SER A 263 -5.64 5.28 -9.45
N ALA A 264 -4.91 5.60 -10.51
CA ALA A 264 -5.41 6.44 -11.60
C ALA A 264 -6.52 5.74 -12.37
N VAL A 265 -6.32 4.47 -12.75
CA VAL A 265 -7.34 3.64 -13.40
C VAL A 265 -8.61 3.57 -12.54
N THR A 266 -8.47 3.31 -11.23
CA THR A 266 -9.61 3.27 -10.30
C THR A 266 -10.37 4.60 -10.29
N ARG A 267 -9.67 5.74 -10.14
CA ARG A 267 -10.30 7.06 -10.16
C ARG A 267 -10.97 7.38 -11.50
N SER A 268 -10.37 6.96 -12.62
CA SER A 268 -10.95 7.17 -13.95
C SER A 268 -12.25 6.38 -14.12
N PHE A 269 -12.30 5.11 -13.70
CA PHE A 269 -13.54 4.33 -13.75
C PHE A 269 -14.65 4.93 -12.86
N VAL A 270 -14.31 5.36 -11.64
CA VAL A 270 -15.26 6.06 -10.75
C VAL A 270 -15.80 7.31 -11.43
N ARG A 271 -14.92 8.16 -11.97
CA ARG A 271 -15.30 9.40 -12.68
C ARG A 271 -16.17 9.13 -13.90
N ALA A 272 -15.99 7.99 -14.57
CA ALA A 272 -16.81 7.54 -15.69
C ALA A 272 -18.16 6.90 -15.27
N GLY A 273 -18.49 6.89 -13.97
CA GLY A 273 -19.75 6.40 -13.45
C GLY A 273 -19.86 4.87 -13.37
N TRP A 274 -18.73 4.16 -13.41
CA TRP A 274 -18.71 2.72 -13.19
C TRP A 274 -18.83 2.41 -11.69
N ARG A 275 -19.46 1.27 -11.37
CA ARG A 275 -19.37 0.69 -10.04
C ARG A 275 -18.00 0.04 -9.89
N THR A 276 -17.06 0.79 -9.33
CA THR A 276 -15.64 0.40 -9.27
C THR A 276 -15.30 -0.29 -7.97
N TYR A 277 -14.78 -1.50 -8.06
CA TYR A 277 -14.20 -2.25 -6.97
C TYR A 277 -12.67 -2.21 -7.05
N GLY A 278 -11.99 -1.92 -5.95
CA GLY A 278 -10.53 -1.89 -5.90
C GLY A 278 -9.98 -2.94 -4.96
N LEU A 279 -9.18 -3.88 -5.48
CA LEU A 279 -8.54 -4.92 -4.68
C LEU A 279 -7.25 -4.40 -4.03
N ILE A 280 -7.19 -4.49 -2.71
CA ILE A 280 -6.05 -4.06 -1.89
C ILE A 280 -5.61 -5.15 -0.92
N ARG A 281 -4.29 -5.25 -0.70
CA ARG A 281 -3.69 -6.28 0.16
C ARG A 281 -3.74 -5.97 1.65
N LYS A 282 -3.84 -4.70 2.02
CA LYS A 282 -3.67 -4.23 3.40
C LYS A 282 -4.84 -3.35 3.80
N GLU A 283 -5.38 -3.58 4.99
CA GLU A 283 -6.46 -2.77 5.56
C GLU A 283 -6.07 -1.27 5.67
N SER A 284 -4.78 -0.97 5.84
CA SER A 284 -4.30 0.42 5.89
C SER A 284 -4.60 1.22 4.63
N ALA A 285 -4.82 0.57 3.48
CA ALA A 285 -5.19 1.23 2.22
C ALA A 285 -6.71 1.44 2.08
N LEU A 286 -7.54 0.90 2.99
CA LEU A 286 -9.01 1.00 2.93
C LEU A 286 -9.48 2.44 2.91
N ALA A 287 -8.98 3.27 3.82
CA ALA A 287 -9.41 4.66 3.93
C ALA A 287 -9.07 5.46 2.66
N THR A 288 -7.83 5.32 2.18
CA THR A 288 -7.37 5.97 0.95
C THR A 288 -8.20 5.56 -0.27
N LEU A 289 -8.47 4.26 -0.42
CA LEU A 289 -9.25 3.75 -1.54
C LEU A 289 -10.74 4.10 -1.43
N THR A 290 -11.30 4.13 -0.21
CA THR A 290 -12.68 4.58 0.01
C THR A 290 -12.83 6.07 -0.31
N ALA A 291 -11.81 6.89 -0.04
CA ALA A 291 -11.82 8.31 -0.35
C ALA A 291 -11.83 8.60 -1.87
N THR A 292 -11.52 7.61 -2.71
CA THR A 292 -11.71 7.72 -4.17
C THR A 292 -13.12 7.34 -4.62
N GLU A 293 -14.05 7.11 -3.69
CA GLU A 293 -15.44 6.66 -3.94
C GLU A 293 -15.53 5.29 -4.64
N SER A 294 -14.44 4.51 -4.61
CA SER A 294 -14.43 3.11 -5.03
C SER A 294 -14.80 2.18 -3.86
N ILE A 295 -15.27 0.97 -4.19
CA ILE A 295 -15.61 -0.07 -3.23
C ILE A 295 -14.36 -0.89 -2.94
N PRO A 296 -13.74 -0.76 -1.75
CA PRO A 296 -12.54 -1.53 -1.47
C PRO A 296 -12.85 -3.01 -1.26
N VAL A 297 -12.00 -3.86 -1.81
CA VAL A 297 -12.01 -5.31 -1.62
C VAL A 297 -10.68 -5.70 -0.98
N LEU A 298 -10.73 -6.29 0.21
CA LEU A 298 -9.53 -6.75 0.91
C LEU A 298 -9.18 -8.17 0.43
N GLY A 299 -7.95 -8.35 -0.05
CA GLY A 299 -7.45 -9.64 -0.50
C GLY A 299 -6.25 -9.49 -1.43
N SER A 300 -5.90 -10.57 -2.12
CA SER A 300 -4.82 -10.56 -3.10
C SER A 300 -5.03 -11.68 -4.13
N PRO A 301 -4.24 -11.71 -5.21
CA PRO A 301 -4.21 -12.88 -6.09
C PRO A 301 -3.94 -14.21 -5.38
N THR A 302 -3.19 -14.20 -4.27
CA THR A 302 -2.87 -15.37 -3.45
C THR A 302 -3.82 -15.58 -2.27
N ASP A 303 -4.63 -14.57 -1.91
CA ASP A 303 -5.69 -14.63 -0.89
C ASP A 303 -7.02 -14.22 -1.53
N GLN A 304 -7.73 -15.23 -2.04
CA GLN A 304 -8.98 -15.08 -2.78
C GLN A 304 -10.22 -15.24 -1.88
N SER A 305 -10.06 -15.11 -0.55
CA SER A 305 -11.15 -15.27 0.43
C SER A 305 -12.32 -14.30 0.25
N PHE A 306 -12.13 -13.23 -0.52
CA PHE A 306 -13.16 -12.24 -0.86
C PHE A 306 -14.12 -12.71 -1.96
N ILE A 307 -13.74 -13.67 -2.81
CA ILE A 307 -14.54 -14.10 -3.97
C ILE A 307 -15.89 -14.68 -3.56
N PRO A 308 -15.99 -15.59 -2.56
CA PRO A 308 -17.29 -16.10 -2.09
C PRO A 308 -18.23 -14.98 -1.65
N LYS A 309 -17.70 -13.96 -0.95
CA LYS A 309 -18.50 -12.82 -0.51
C LYS A 309 -19.04 -12.00 -1.69
N LEU A 310 -18.21 -11.73 -2.70
CA LEU A 310 -18.66 -11.04 -3.92
C LEU A 310 -19.74 -11.84 -4.66
N ARG A 311 -19.63 -13.17 -4.66
CA ARG A 311 -20.65 -14.07 -5.22
C ARG A 311 -21.96 -14.01 -4.45
N ASP A 312 -21.90 -14.09 -3.11
CA ASP A 312 -23.08 -14.00 -2.24
C ASP A 312 -23.79 -12.65 -2.38
N ASP A 313 -23.01 -11.58 -2.58
CA ASP A 313 -23.50 -10.21 -2.85
C ASP A 313 -24.00 -10.04 -4.31
N ASN A 314 -24.00 -11.10 -5.12
CA ASN A 314 -24.37 -11.12 -6.54
C ASN A 314 -23.62 -10.08 -7.39
N VAL A 315 -22.34 -9.87 -7.09
CA VAL A 315 -21.48 -8.97 -7.87
C VAL A 315 -21.03 -9.67 -9.14
N VAL A 316 -21.39 -9.06 -10.27
CA VAL A 316 -21.02 -9.49 -11.62
C VAL A 316 -20.13 -8.41 -12.22
N PHE A 317 -19.00 -8.81 -12.82
CA PHE A 317 -18.06 -7.87 -13.41
C PHE A 317 -18.18 -7.87 -14.93
N ASP A 318 -18.32 -6.68 -15.52
CA ASP A 318 -18.21 -6.48 -16.96
C ASP A 318 -16.74 -6.38 -17.38
N VAL A 319 -15.91 -5.82 -16.51
CA VAL A 319 -14.48 -5.61 -16.74
C VAL A 319 -13.66 -6.00 -15.50
N LEU A 320 -12.53 -6.65 -15.74
CA LEU A 320 -11.51 -6.95 -14.75
C LEU A 320 -10.20 -6.31 -15.23
N VAL A 321 -9.57 -5.49 -14.40
CA VAL A 321 -8.31 -4.83 -14.73
C VAL A 321 -7.20 -5.39 -13.87
N SER A 322 -6.13 -5.86 -14.51
CA SER A 322 -4.91 -6.28 -13.83
C SER A 322 -3.80 -5.25 -14.03
N VAL A 323 -3.37 -4.59 -12.94
CA VAL A 323 -2.26 -3.60 -12.91
C VAL A 323 -1.26 -3.93 -11.79
N THR A 324 -1.11 -5.22 -11.48
CA THR A 324 -0.17 -5.71 -10.45
C THR A 324 1.03 -6.40 -11.09
N GLU A 325 2.22 -6.14 -10.55
CA GLU A 325 3.48 -6.76 -10.97
C GLU A 325 4.32 -7.17 -9.75
N ASP A 326 5.06 -8.28 -9.90
CA ASP A 326 6.16 -8.68 -9.03
C ASP A 326 7.34 -9.07 -9.92
N ILE A 327 8.26 -8.14 -10.14
CA ILE A 327 9.40 -8.32 -11.06
C ILE A 327 10.28 -9.50 -10.61
N ALA A 328 10.47 -9.67 -9.29
CA ALA A 328 11.33 -10.71 -8.75
C ALA A 328 10.73 -12.11 -8.88
N ASN A 329 9.40 -12.22 -8.95
CA ASN A 329 8.70 -13.49 -8.98
C ASN A 329 7.50 -13.50 -9.95
N TYR A 330 7.73 -13.05 -11.18
CA TYR A 330 6.65 -12.75 -12.13
C TYR A 330 5.79 -13.96 -12.49
N GLY A 331 6.39 -15.13 -12.75
CA GLY A 331 5.66 -16.34 -13.15
C GLY A 331 4.62 -16.82 -12.11
N PRO A 332 5.01 -17.02 -10.83
CA PRO A 332 4.07 -17.31 -9.75
C PRO A 332 3.04 -16.21 -9.50
N HIS A 333 3.44 -14.94 -9.58
CA HIS A 333 2.51 -13.81 -9.47
C HIS A 333 1.46 -13.83 -10.58
N TYR A 334 1.87 -13.99 -11.84
CA TYR A 334 0.97 -14.16 -12.99
C TYR A 334 0.00 -15.32 -12.78
N THR A 335 0.51 -16.46 -12.32
CA THR A 335 -0.30 -17.67 -12.09
C THR A 335 -1.40 -17.41 -11.06
N ALA A 336 -1.07 -16.74 -9.95
CA ALA A 336 -2.04 -16.34 -8.93
C ALA A 336 -3.07 -15.33 -9.47
N VAL A 337 -2.62 -14.34 -10.26
CA VAL A 337 -3.50 -13.35 -10.89
C VAL A 337 -4.49 -14.01 -11.84
N ILE A 338 -4.02 -14.87 -12.74
CA ILE A 338 -4.89 -15.60 -13.67
C ILE A 338 -5.88 -16.50 -12.91
N ALA A 339 -5.44 -17.22 -11.88
CA ALA A 339 -6.34 -18.06 -11.10
C ALA A 339 -7.51 -17.24 -10.50
N MET A 340 -7.19 -16.08 -9.93
CA MET A 340 -8.18 -15.14 -9.40
C MET A 340 -9.10 -14.57 -10.48
N LEU A 341 -8.54 -14.11 -11.61
CA LEU A 341 -9.32 -13.57 -12.73
C LEU A 341 -10.27 -14.61 -13.31
N ARG A 342 -9.82 -15.86 -13.45
CA ARG A 342 -10.65 -16.99 -13.89
C ARG A 342 -11.79 -17.26 -12.90
N ALA A 343 -11.53 -17.24 -11.59
CA ALA A 343 -12.58 -17.45 -10.59
C ALA A 343 -13.67 -16.36 -10.64
N LEU A 344 -13.27 -15.09 -10.77
CA LEU A 344 -14.19 -13.96 -10.93
C LEU A 344 -14.95 -14.01 -12.27
N ALA A 345 -14.27 -14.40 -13.34
CA ALA A 345 -14.87 -14.53 -14.66
C ALA A 345 -15.86 -15.70 -14.73
N THR A 346 -15.59 -16.81 -14.05
CA THR A 346 -16.55 -17.92 -13.92
C THR A 346 -17.84 -17.43 -13.26
N ALA A 347 -17.75 -16.72 -12.14
CA ALA A 347 -18.93 -16.18 -11.47
C ALA A 347 -19.74 -15.22 -12.36
N SER A 348 -19.04 -14.37 -13.13
CA SER A 348 -19.70 -13.44 -14.06
C SER A 348 -20.35 -14.17 -15.25
N LYS A 349 -19.67 -15.19 -15.80
CA LYS A 349 -20.16 -16.02 -16.91
C LYS A 349 -21.38 -16.85 -16.51
N GLU A 350 -21.39 -17.40 -15.29
CA GLU A 350 -22.56 -18.08 -14.70
C GLU A 350 -23.77 -17.14 -14.60
N ALA A 351 -23.55 -15.84 -14.42
CA ALA A 351 -24.57 -14.80 -14.45
C ALA A 351 -24.88 -14.25 -15.86
N GLY A 352 -24.34 -14.86 -16.92
CA GLY A 352 -24.58 -14.47 -18.32
C GLY A 352 -23.72 -13.32 -18.83
N VAL A 353 -22.74 -12.85 -18.05
CA VAL A 353 -21.81 -11.78 -18.45
C VAL A 353 -20.44 -12.37 -18.76
N ARG A 354 -19.94 -12.12 -19.97
CA ARG A 354 -18.57 -12.46 -20.33
C ARG A 354 -17.68 -11.23 -20.07
N PRO A 355 -16.80 -11.24 -19.06
CA PRO A 355 -16.00 -10.08 -18.75
C PRO A 355 -14.88 -9.87 -19.76
N LEU A 356 -14.48 -8.60 -19.91
CA LEU A 356 -13.19 -8.22 -20.49
C LEU A 356 -12.12 -8.18 -19.40
N VAL A 357 -10.98 -8.79 -19.65
CA VAL A 357 -9.75 -8.61 -18.89
C VAL A 357 -8.85 -7.59 -19.58
N LEU A 358 -8.62 -6.44 -18.94
CA LEU A 358 -7.58 -5.49 -19.34
C LEU A 358 -6.30 -5.83 -18.56
N PHE A 359 -5.35 -6.50 -19.20
CA PHE A 359 -4.11 -6.95 -18.56
C PHE A 359 -2.96 -5.99 -18.86
N THR A 360 -2.38 -5.41 -17.82
CA THR A 360 -1.31 -4.42 -17.97
C THR A 360 0.04 -5.11 -18.17
N SER A 361 0.68 -4.74 -19.26
CA SER A 361 2.10 -4.91 -19.52
C SER A 361 2.76 -3.51 -19.54
N GLY A 362 3.59 -3.18 -20.54
CA GLY A 362 4.32 -1.92 -20.54
C GLY A 362 5.24 -1.77 -21.74
N CYS A 363 5.54 -0.53 -22.09
CA CYS A 363 6.32 -0.17 -23.29
C CYS A 363 7.72 -0.79 -23.32
N LYS A 364 8.33 -1.07 -22.16
CA LYS A 364 9.66 -1.69 -22.09
C LYS A 364 9.72 -3.08 -22.70
N ASP A 365 8.57 -3.69 -23.02
CA ASP A 365 8.49 -4.94 -23.79
C ASP A 365 9.17 -4.85 -25.15
N TYR A 366 9.11 -3.69 -25.80
CA TYR A 366 9.73 -3.48 -27.11
C TYR A 366 11.26 -3.43 -27.06
N GLY A 367 11.83 -3.16 -25.88
CA GLY A 367 13.24 -2.85 -25.75
C GLY A 367 13.55 -1.38 -26.02
N MET A 368 14.84 -1.05 -25.94
CA MET A 368 15.33 0.30 -26.22
C MET A 368 15.38 0.51 -27.73
N SER A 369 14.92 1.68 -28.18
CA SER A 369 15.07 2.06 -29.57
C SER A 369 16.55 2.30 -29.88
N ALA A 370 16.99 1.89 -31.08
CA ALA A 370 18.31 2.24 -31.58
C ALA A 370 18.40 3.72 -31.99
N PHE A 371 17.27 4.43 -32.03
CA PHE A 371 17.17 5.79 -32.54
C PHE A 371 17.11 6.84 -31.42
N LEU A 372 17.73 7.98 -31.70
CA LEU A 372 17.54 9.26 -31.03
C LEU A 372 16.59 10.14 -31.86
N ALA A 373 16.11 11.24 -31.29
CA ALA A 373 15.13 12.13 -31.93
C ALA A 373 15.59 12.72 -33.29
N ASP A 374 16.91 12.80 -33.52
CA ASP A 374 17.53 13.30 -34.75
C ASP A 374 18.06 12.17 -35.67
N SER A 375 17.79 10.92 -35.33
CA SER A 375 18.26 9.78 -36.13
C SER A 375 17.53 9.68 -37.47
N PRO A 376 18.23 9.35 -38.58
CA PRO A 376 17.59 9.13 -39.86
C PRO A 376 16.73 7.87 -39.82
N GLY A 377 15.53 7.93 -40.40
CA GLY A 377 14.60 6.79 -40.43
C GLY A 377 13.97 6.46 -39.08
N LEU A 378 13.86 7.46 -38.19
CA LEU A 378 13.18 7.33 -36.91
C LEU A 378 11.73 6.85 -37.09
N GLU A 379 11.40 5.71 -36.48
CA GLU A 379 10.05 5.14 -36.45
C GLU A 379 9.62 4.80 -35.01
N PRO A 380 8.32 4.92 -34.69
CA PRO A 380 7.82 4.52 -33.39
C PRO A 380 7.70 3.00 -33.28
N HIS A 381 7.75 2.51 -32.03
CA HIS A 381 7.20 1.19 -31.73
C HIS A 381 5.66 1.23 -31.82
N THR A 382 5.11 0.29 -32.58
CA THR A 382 3.67 0.02 -32.68
C THR A 382 3.34 -1.31 -31.99
N GLU A 383 2.06 -1.70 -31.92
CA GLU A 383 1.66 -2.99 -31.36
C GLU A 383 2.25 -4.20 -32.09
N GLU A 384 2.63 -4.02 -33.36
CA GLU A 384 3.24 -5.03 -34.23
C GLU A 384 4.78 -5.02 -34.17
N SER A 385 5.39 -4.09 -33.44
CA SER A 385 6.85 -4.05 -33.29
C SER A 385 7.39 -5.29 -32.56
N PRO A 386 8.63 -5.71 -32.88
CA PRO A 386 9.29 -6.81 -32.18
C PRO A 386 9.37 -6.59 -30.67
N ILE A 387 9.18 -7.67 -29.91
CA ILE A 387 9.27 -7.68 -28.45
C ILE A 387 10.67 -8.10 -28.04
N VAL A 388 11.50 -7.12 -27.69
CA VAL A 388 12.91 -7.30 -27.30
C VAL A 388 13.18 -6.71 -25.90
N PRO A 389 12.54 -7.25 -24.85
CA PRO A 389 12.55 -6.65 -23.53
C PRO A 389 13.95 -6.71 -22.88
N PRO A 390 14.31 -5.72 -22.03
CA PRO A 390 15.46 -5.85 -21.15
C PRO A 390 15.25 -6.99 -20.14
N PRO A 391 16.33 -7.53 -19.51
CA PRO A 391 16.26 -8.72 -18.66
C PRO A 391 15.14 -8.71 -17.61
N PHE A 392 14.91 -7.57 -16.94
CA PHE A 392 13.87 -7.45 -15.90
C PHE A 392 12.43 -7.55 -16.45
N ALA A 393 12.23 -7.30 -17.74
CA ALA A 393 10.93 -7.26 -18.39
C ALA A 393 10.60 -8.51 -19.21
N VAL A 394 11.56 -9.44 -19.39
CA VAL A 394 11.40 -10.64 -20.23
C VAL A 394 10.17 -11.45 -19.80
N GLU A 395 10.05 -11.73 -18.51
CA GLU A 395 8.94 -12.53 -17.99
C GLU A 395 7.62 -11.77 -18.11
N ARG A 396 7.59 -10.45 -17.87
CA ARG A 396 6.38 -9.63 -18.08
C ARG A 396 5.91 -9.66 -19.53
N ALA A 397 6.80 -9.42 -20.48
CA ALA A 397 6.49 -9.45 -21.89
C ALA A 397 5.98 -10.83 -22.34
N ARG A 398 6.60 -11.91 -21.84
CA ARG A 398 6.21 -13.29 -22.16
C ARG A 398 4.85 -13.67 -21.59
N TYR A 399 4.63 -13.41 -20.31
CA TYR A 399 3.44 -13.90 -19.61
C TYR A 399 2.21 -13.01 -19.85
N SER A 400 2.36 -11.71 -20.07
CA SER A 400 1.21 -10.84 -20.39
C SER A 400 0.43 -11.33 -21.61
N LEU A 401 1.12 -11.78 -22.67
CA LEU A 401 0.50 -12.35 -23.87
C LEU A 401 -0.21 -13.68 -23.62
N LYS A 402 0.23 -14.47 -22.62
CA LYS A 402 -0.47 -15.71 -22.25
C LYS A 402 -1.88 -15.45 -21.71
N THR A 403 -2.22 -14.21 -21.37
CA THR A 403 -3.59 -13.86 -20.97
C THR A 403 -4.62 -14.24 -22.05
N PHE A 404 -4.23 -14.19 -23.33
CA PHE A 404 -5.09 -14.58 -24.45
C PHE A 404 -5.41 -16.08 -24.50
N GLU A 405 -4.63 -16.93 -23.81
CA GLU A 405 -4.85 -18.38 -23.74
C GLU A 405 -6.10 -18.74 -22.90
N HIS A 406 -6.66 -17.78 -22.16
CA HIS A 406 -7.80 -17.97 -21.26
C HIS A 406 -9.15 -17.53 -21.88
N SER A 407 -9.23 -17.55 -23.21
CA SER A 407 -10.42 -17.18 -23.98
C SER A 407 -11.64 -18.10 -23.74
N ASP A 408 -11.48 -19.21 -23.03
CA ASP A 408 -12.58 -20.06 -22.62
C ASP A 408 -13.52 -19.38 -21.60
N LEU A 409 -13.01 -18.44 -20.79
CA LEU A 409 -13.77 -17.78 -19.73
C LEU A 409 -14.03 -16.29 -19.96
N PHE A 410 -13.02 -15.55 -20.42
CA PHE A 410 -13.10 -14.10 -20.59
C PHE A 410 -12.50 -13.67 -21.93
N ASP A 411 -12.88 -12.48 -22.39
CA ASP A 411 -12.11 -11.81 -23.44
C ASP A 411 -10.96 -11.05 -22.79
N ALA A 412 -9.87 -10.81 -23.52
CA ALA A 412 -8.72 -10.11 -22.98
C ALA A 412 -8.16 -9.08 -23.95
N ALA A 413 -7.57 -8.02 -23.41
CA ALA A 413 -6.69 -7.09 -24.11
C ALA A 413 -5.44 -6.84 -23.27
N VAL A 414 -4.28 -6.74 -23.92
CA VAL A 414 -3.00 -6.44 -23.26
C VAL A 414 -2.63 -4.98 -23.48
N LEU A 415 -2.44 -4.24 -22.40
CA LEU A 415 -2.22 -2.79 -22.42
C LEU A 415 -0.75 -2.49 -22.13
N ARG A 416 -0.09 -1.70 -22.97
CA ARG A 416 1.32 -1.33 -22.84
C ARG A 416 1.44 0.18 -22.64
N PRO A 417 1.19 0.67 -21.41
CA PRO A 417 1.44 2.07 -21.10
C PRO A 417 2.94 2.39 -21.25
N THR A 418 3.22 3.60 -21.72
CA THR A 418 4.55 4.21 -21.60
C THR A 418 4.89 4.52 -20.15
N ASN A 419 6.09 5.03 -19.91
CA ASN A 419 6.41 5.62 -18.61
C ASN A 419 5.36 6.69 -18.26
N VAL A 420 5.06 6.82 -16.97
CA VAL A 420 4.00 7.69 -16.46
C VAL A 420 4.50 8.60 -15.33
N TYR A 421 4.11 9.88 -15.38
CA TYR A 421 4.39 10.89 -14.34
C TYR A 421 3.08 11.47 -13.76
N GLY A 422 3.20 12.40 -12.81
CA GLY A 422 2.08 13.03 -12.11
C GLY A 422 1.98 12.57 -10.66
N HIS A 423 1.38 13.37 -9.77
CA HIS A 423 1.36 13.08 -8.32
C HIS A 423 2.79 12.91 -7.77
N ASP A 424 3.12 11.77 -7.15
CA ASP A 424 4.49 11.43 -6.70
C ASP A 424 5.47 11.09 -7.84
N SER A 425 5.03 11.21 -9.08
CA SER A 425 5.81 11.11 -10.32
C SER A 425 6.51 9.78 -10.58
N SER A 426 6.29 8.74 -9.77
CA SER A 426 6.96 7.44 -9.95
C SER A 426 8.47 7.62 -10.25
N PHE A 427 9.04 6.82 -11.13
CA PHE A 427 10.44 6.94 -11.54
C PHE A 427 10.84 8.30 -12.16
N TYR A 428 9.89 9.09 -12.66
CA TYR A 428 10.16 10.46 -13.13
C TYR A 428 10.51 11.41 -11.97
N GLY A 429 10.21 11.04 -10.72
CA GLY A 429 10.68 11.76 -9.55
C GLY A 429 12.21 11.82 -9.43
N LEU A 430 12.94 10.93 -10.11
CA LEU A 430 14.41 10.99 -10.18
C LEU A 430 14.92 12.26 -10.87
N PHE A 431 14.17 12.82 -11.85
CA PHE A 431 14.50 14.10 -12.46
C PHE A 431 14.51 15.24 -11.43
N PHE A 432 13.51 15.28 -10.54
CA PHE A 432 13.41 16.29 -9.49
C PHE A 432 14.52 16.16 -8.46
N VAL A 433 14.82 14.94 -7.99
CA VAL A 433 15.91 14.73 -7.02
C VAL A 433 17.26 15.08 -7.64
N THR A 434 17.49 14.72 -8.91
CA THR A 434 18.72 15.05 -9.63
C THR A 434 18.88 16.56 -9.80
N ALA A 435 17.80 17.26 -10.17
CA ALA A 435 17.81 18.71 -10.32
C ALA A 435 18.01 19.44 -8.98
N GLU A 436 17.45 18.93 -7.88
CA GLU A 436 17.68 19.49 -6.54
C GLU A 436 19.16 19.40 -6.12
N GLU A 437 19.81 18.26 -6.37
CA GLU A 437 21.24 18.11 -6.09
C GLU A 437 22.10 18.96 -7.04
N ALA A 438 21.72 19.05 -8.32
CA ALA A 438 22.37 19.91 -9.30
C ALA A 438 22.27 21.40 -8.94
N ALA A 439 21.16 21.85 -8.36
CA ALA A 439 21.01 23.22 -7.86
C ALA A 439 22.00 23.53 -6.73
N LYS A 440 22.32 22.55 -5.87
CA LYS A 440 23.35 22.68 -4.82
C LYS A 440 24.76 22.70 -5.41
N ALA A 441 25.01 21.86 -6.43
CA ALA A 441 26.31 21.78 -7.12
C ALA A 441 26.55 22.94 -8.10
N GLY A 442 25.50 23.62 -8.54
CA GLY A 442 25.53 24.70 -9.52
C GLY A 442 25.54 24.23 -10.98
N VAL A 443 25.48 22.93 -11.27
CA VAL A 443 25.46 22.37 -12.63
C VAL A 443 24.71 21.04 -12.67
N LEU A 444 23.93 20.81 -13.72
CA LEU A 444 23.25 19.53 -13.97
C LEU A 444 24.11 18.65 -14.87
N GLU A 445 24.83 17.70 -14.29
CA GLU A 445 25.64 16.73 -15.06
C GLU A 445 24.77 15.55 -15.51
N ILE A 446 24.64 15.37 -16.83
CA ILE A 446 23.91 14.25 -17.44
C ILE A 446 24.88 13.51 -18.36
N LYS A 447 24.93 12.18 -18.20
CA LYS A 447 25.84 11.31 -18.96
C LYS A 447 25.16 10.46 -20.02
N GLU A 448 24.02 10.92 -20.50
CA GLU A 448 23.22 10.32 -21.56
C GLU A 448 23.10 11.31 -22.72
N GLU A 449 22.67 10.83 -23.89
CA GLU A 449 22.60 11.66 -25.10
C GLU A 449 21.41 12.66 -25.03
N PRO A 450 21.61 13.95 -25.37
CA PRO A 450 20.55 14.98 -25.29
C PRO A 450 19.29 14.62 -26.07
N LYS A 451 19.46 13.98 -27.23
CA LYS A 451 18.37 13.57 -28.13
C LYS A 451 17.72 12.23 -27.76
N THR A 452 17.99 11.70 -26.57
CA THR A 452 17.30 10.51 -26.03
C THR A 452 15.81 10.78 -25.97
N ILE A 453 15.00 9.89 -26.57
CA ILE A 453 13.54 10.04 -26.63
C ILE A 453 12.92 9.50 -25.34
N LEU A 454 12.21 10.35 -24.63
CA LEU A 454 11.48 10.05 -23.41
C LEU A 454 9.98 10.19 -23.67
N HIS A 455 9.36 9.12 -24.21
CA HIS A 455 7.92 9.14 -24.43
C HIS A 455 7.19 8.72 -23.15
N ALA A 456 6.70 9.69 -22.38
CA ALA A 456 5.91 9.46 -21.17
C ALA A 456 4.61 10.26 -21.19
N MET A 457 3.68 9.92 -20.31
CA MET A 457 2.41 10.63 -20.16
C MET A 457 2.04 10.85 -18.71
N HIS A 458 1.04 11.69 -18.47
CA HIS A 458 0.45 11.80 -17.15
C HIS A 458 -0.39 10.57 -16.79
N VAL A 459 -0.24 10.06 -15.57
CA VAL A 459 -0.87 8.79 -15.12
C VAL A 459 -2.40 8.82 -15.13
N ASP A 460 -3.03 9.98 -14.92
CA ASP A 460 -4.49 10.13 -15.04
C ASP A 460 -4.98 9.94 -16.49
N ASP A 461 -4.21 10.37 -17.50
CA ASP A 461 -4.58 10.16 -18.91
C ASP A 461 -4.42 8.69 -19.28
N CYS A 462 -3.39 8.02 -18.72
CA CYS A 462 -3.25 6.56 -18.80
C CYS A 462 -4.50 5.87 -18.25
N GLY A 463 -5.00 6.28 -17.07
CA GLY A 463 -6.24 5.77 -16.49
C GLY A 463 -7.47 5.95 -17.39
N ASP A 464 -7.58 7.09 -18.06
CA ASP A 464 -8.69 7.38 -18.98
C ASP A 464 -8.69 6.47 -20.23
N ALA A 465 -7.51 6.02 -20.69
CA ALA A 465 -7.42 5.08 -21.82
C ALA A 465 -7.99 3.70 -21.49
N TYR A 466 -7.83 3.24 -20.24
CA TYR A 466 -8.41 1.97 -19.77
C TYR A 466 -9.94 2.03 -19.80
N VAL A 467 -10.51 3.17 -19.37
CA VAL A 467 -11.96 3.40 -19.43
C VAL A 467 -12.43 3.43 -20.87
N ALA A 468 -11.72 4.13 -21.76
CA ALA A 468 -12.11 4.24 -23.17
C ALA A 468 -12.16 2.86 -23.86
N LEU A 469 -11.18 1.99 -23.60
CA LEU A 469 -11.17 0.62 -24.10
C LEU A 469 -12.30 -0.22 -23.52
N ALA A 470 -12.56 -0.09 -22.21
CA ALA A 470 -13.67 -0.78 -21.55
C ALA A 470 -15.03 -0.37 -22.13
N GLU A 471 -15.26 0.93 -22.31
CA GLU A 471 -16.51 1.44 -22.89
C GLU A 471 -16.70 1.04 -24.35
N HIS A 472 -15.61 1.07 -25.14
CA HIS A 472 -15.65 0.60 -26.51
C HIS A 472 -15.95 -0.89 -26.61
N TYR A 473 -15.35 -1.71 -25.74
CA TYR A 473 -15.60 -3.15 -25.69
C TYR A 473 -17.08 -3.48 -25.43
N LEU A 474 -17.75 -2.75 -24.54
CA LEU A 474 -19.17 -2.99 -24.25
C LEU A 474 -20.09 -2.83 -25.47
N VAL A 475 -19.67 -2.04 -26.47
CA VAL A 475 -20.40 -1.85 -27.73
C VAL A 475 -19.88 -2.77 -28.82
N LYS A 476 -18.56 -2.95 -28.90
CA LYS A 476 -17.89 -3.68 -29.97
C LYS A 476 -16.80 -4.63 -29.44
N PRO A 477 -17.18 -5.76 -28.81
CA PRO A 477 -16.24 -6.66 -28.14
C PRO A 477 -15.09 -7.15 -29.04
N LYS A 478 -15.40 -7.47 -30.30
CA LYS A 478 -14.46 -8.04 -31.27
C LYS A 478 -13.34 -7.08 -31.69
N GLU A 479 -13.52 -5.77 -31.52
CA GLU A 479 -12.48 -4.79 -31.87
C GLU A 479 -11.44 -4.63 -30.75
N VAL A 480 -11.71 -5.12 -29.53
CA VAL A 480 -10.82 -5.04 -28.36
C VAL A 480 -10.28 -6.41 -27.95
N ALA A 481 -11.12 -7.45 -28.03
CA ALA A 481 -10.74 -8.80 -27.63
C ALA A 481 -9.58 -9.35 -28.47
N GLY A 482 -8.59 -9.94 -27.81
CA GLY A 482 -7.39 -10.52 -28.43
C GLY A 482 -6.36 -9.48 -28.90
N GLN A 483 -6.55 -8.19 -28.57
CA GLN A 483 -5.69 -7.12 -29.08
C GLN A 483 -4.68 -6.65 -28.02
N CYS A 484 -3.51 -6.21 -28.49
CA CYS A 484 -2.63 -5.34 -27.73
C CYS A 484 -2.94 -3.86 -28.04
N PHE A 485 -2.72 -2.99 -27.06
CA PHE A 485 -2.83 -1.53 -27.20
C PHE A 485 -1.68 -0.83 -26.49
N ASN A 486 -0.98 0.01 -27.23
CA ASN A 486 -0.06 1.00 -26.67
C ASN A 486 -0.87 2.16 -26.11
N ILE A 487 -0.45 2.63 -24.93
CA ILE A 487 -1.01 3.83 -24.33
C ILE A 487 0.19 4.75 -24.16
N SER A 488 0.26 5.80 -24.99
CA SER A 488 1.31 6.83 -24.96
C SER A 488 0.71 8.24 -25.05
N ALA A 489 1.50 9.25 -24.68
CA ALA A 489 1.14 10.64 -24.95
C ALA A 489 1.03 10.90 -26.46
N SER A 490 0.48 12.04 -26.86
CA SER A 490 0.44 12.41 -28.27
C SER A 490 1.83 12.74 -28.83
N GLU A 491 2.73 13.18 -27.95
CA GLU A 491 4.07 13.66 -28.29
C GLU A 491 5.10 13.12 -27.29
N TYR A 492 6.32 12.84 -27.76
CA TYR A 492 7.44 12.53 -26.90
C TYR A 492 8.23 13.80 -26.57
N GLU A 493 9.05 13.72 -25.51
CA GLU A 493 10.02 14.74 -25.15
C GLU A 493 11.43 14.21 -25.37
N THR A 494 12.40 15.09 -25.57
CA THR A 494 13.82 14.72 -25.50
C THR A 494 14.36 14.91 -24.09
N LEU A 495 15.45 14.22 -23.77
CA LEU A 495 16.16 14.44 -22.51
C LEU A 495 16.65 15.88 -22.36
N GLU A 496 17.02 16.53 -23.46
CA GLU A 496 17.37 17.95 -23.51
C GLU A 496 16.18 18.84 -23.09
N ASP A 497 14.98 18.61 -23.63
CA ASP A 497 13.78 19.39 -23.26
C ASP A 497 13.51 19.34 -21.75
N ILE A 498 13.59 18.14 -21.17
CA ILE A 498 13.39 17.93 -19.73
C ILE A 498 14.52 18.56 -18.92
N ALA A 499 15.78 18.41 -19.35
CA ALA A 499 16.94 18.96 -18.64
C ALA A 499 16.92 20.49 -18.61
N GLU A 500 16.58 21.14 -19.73
CA GLU A 500 16.44 22.60 -19.81
C GLU A 500 15.30 23.12 -18.92
N ALA A 501 14.15 22.42 -18.91
CA ALA A 501 13.04 22.75 -18.04
C ALA A 501 13.43 22.67 -16.55
N LEU A 502 14.20 21.65 -16.16
CA LEU A 502 14.71 21.50 -14.80
C LEU A 502 15.71 22.61 -14.43
N VAL A 503 16.65 22.94 -15.32
CA VAL A 503 17.61 24.04 -15.12
C VAL A 503 16.89 25.34 -14.83
N LYS A 504 15.84 25.64 -15.60
CA LYS A 504 15.02 26.83 -15.42
C LYS A 504 14.23 26.80 -14.11
N GLU A 505 13.57 25.67 -13.80
CA GLU A 505 12.70 25.53 -12.62
C GLU A 505 13.48 25.56 -11.29
N TYR A 506 14.71 25.05 -11.28
CA TYR A 506 15.57 24.98 -10.09
C TYR A 506 16.63 26.08 -10.02
N GLY A 507 16.76 26.92 -11.05
CA GLY A 507 17.74 28.02 -11.07
C GLY A 507 19.19 27.53 -11.10
N ILE A 508 19.48 26.46 -11.85
CA ILE A 508 20.80 25.83 -11.90
C ILE A 508 21.74 26.71 -12.73
N SER A 509 22.63 27.46 -12.07
CA SER A 509 23.42 28.55 -12.69
C SER A 509 24.35 28.12 -13.82
N GLY A 510 24.89 26.90 -13.76
CA GLY A 510 25.83 26.34 -14.73
C GLY A 510 25.16 25.60 -15.89
N GLY A 511 23.82 25.57 -15.93
CA GLY A 511 23.07 24.87 -16.98
C GLY A 511 23.28 23.35 -16.97
N VAL A 512 23.13 22.74 -18.14
CA VAL A 512 23.35 21.31 -18.34
C VAL A 512 24.76 21.08 -18.86
N LYS A 513 25.47 20.12 -18.24
CA LYS A 513 26.75 19.62 -18.72
C LYS A 513 26.57 18.18 -19.19
N TRP A 514 26.63 18.02 -20.50
CA TRP A 514 26.58 16.71 -21.15
C TRP A 514 27.93 16.00 -21.07
N GLY A 515 27.90 14.71 -20.75
CA GLY A 515 29.07 13.85 -20.72
C GLY A 515 28.76 12.46 -21.27
N LYS A 516 29.78 11.62 -21.36
CA LYS A 516 29.63 10.20 -21.67
C LYS A 516 30.01 9.38 -20.44
N ASP A 517 29.20 8.39 -20.11
CA ASP A 517 29.57 7.35 -19.14
C ASP A 517 29.86 6.03 -19.85
N ASP A 518 31.11 5.58 -19.77
CA ASP A 518 31.55 4.28 -20.27
C ASP A 518 31.29 3.14 -19.26
N SER A 519 30.75 3.45 -18.07
CA SER A 519 30.34 2.43 -17.10
C SER A 519 29.00 1.78 -17.47
N GLU A 520 28.58 0.75 -16.71
CA GLU A 520 27.50 -0.17 -17.08
C GLU A 520 26.24 0.52 -17.65
N GLY A 521 25.72 -0.02 -18.75
CA GLY A 521 24.58 0.52 -19.50
C GLY A 521 23.27 0.58 -18.70
N PRO A 522 22.18 1.11 -19.29
CA PRO A 522 20.92 1.29 -18.59
C PRO A 522 20.39 0.02 -17.91
N ALA A 523 20.76 -1.18 -18.38
CA ALA A 523 20.31 -2.45 -17.79
C ALA A 523 20.59 -2.64 -16.28
N THR A 524 21.57 -1.95 -15.68
CA THR A 524 21.95 -2.13 -14.26
C THR A 524 21.85 -0.86 -13.42
N ASN A 525 21.54 0.30 -14.04
CA ASN A 525 21.44 1.59 -13.35
C ASN A 525 20.06 2.22 -13.58
N VAL A 526 19.27 2.36 -12.50
CA VAL A 526 17.89 2.88 -12.55
C VAL A 526 17.83 4.31 -13.10
N LEU A 527 18.81 5.16 -12.78
CA LEU A 527 18.84 6.53 -13.32
C LEU A 527 19.03 6.51 -14.84
N ARG A 528 19.94 5.65 -15.31
CA ARG A 528 20.16 5.42 -16.75
C ARG A 528 18.95 4.76 -17.43
N MET A 529 18.21 3.87 -16.75
CA MET A 529 16.95 3.32 -17.28
C MET A 529 15.87 4.37 -17.52
N VAL A 530 15.90 5.46 -16.74
CA VAL A 530 14.92 6.53 -16.85
C VAL A 530 15.38 7.60 -17.84
N MET A 531 16.64 8.04 -17.76
CA MET A 531 17.16 9.14 -18.57
C MET A 531 17.76 8.70 -19.90
N GLY A 532 18.31 7.48 -19.99
CA GLY A 532 19.06 6.99 -21.16
C GLY A 532 18.34 5.91 -21.98
N PHE A 533 17.14 5.49 -21.58
CA PHE A 533 16.37 4.49 -22.32
C PHE A 533 15.54 5.17 -23.42
N SER A 534 16.17 5.48 -24.56
CA SER A 534 15.51 6.08 -25.71
C SER A 534 14.38 5.17 -26.20
N GLN A 535 13.15 5.67 -26.23
CA GLN A 535 12.01 4.90 -26.70
C GLN A 535 10.86 5.81 -27.16
N TRP A 536 10.51 5.69 -28.44
CA TRP A 536 9.29 6.25 -29.00
C TRP A 536 8.26 5.15 -29.19
N VAL A 537 7.09 5.28 -28.55
CA VAL A 537 5.97 4.33 -28.69
C VAL A 537 4.71 5.06 -29.16
N GLU A 538 4.16 4.67 -30.29
CA GLU A 538 2.92 5.26 -30.81
C GLU A 538 1.69 4.62 -30.16
N GLY A 539 0.68 5.44 -29.86
CA GLY A 539 -0.60 5.05 -29.25
C GLY A 539 -1.79 5.29 -30.17
N GLU A 540 -1.59 5.33 -31.49
CA GLU A 540 -2.62 5.71 -32.46
C GLU A 540 -3.77 4.70 -32.52
N LYS A 541 -3.47 3.41 -32.32
CA LYS A 541 -4.48 2.34 -32.35
C LYS A 541 -5.61 2.59 -31.34
N VAL A 542 -5.29 2.93 -30.09
CA VAL A 542 -6.33 3.21 -29.07
C VAL A 542 -7.08 4.51 -29.36
N ARG A 543 -6.41 5.53 -29.91
CA ARG A 543 -7.00 6.82 -30.28
C ARG A 543 -8.00 6.68 -31.42
N SER A 544 -7.58 6.06 -32.51
CA SER A 544 -8.41 5.78 -33.67
C SER A 544 -9.59 4.87 -33.33
N LEU A 545 -9.40 3.90 -32.44
CA LEU A 545 -10.45 2.96 -32.06
C LEU A 545 -11.52 3.60 -31.16
N THR A 546 -11.11 4.33 -30.13
CA THR A 546 -12.00 4.76 -29.03
C THR A 546 -12.31 6.26 -29.05
N GLY A 547 -11.56 7.05 -29.83
CA GLY A 547 -11.59 8.52 -29.78
C GLY A 547 -10.88 9.12 -28.54
N TRP A 548 -10.25 8.29 -27.70
CA TRP A 548 -9.48 8.75 -26.54
C TRP A 548 -8.36 9.70 -26.95
N LYS A 549 -8.13 10.71 -26.11
CA LYS A 549 -7.01 11.64 -26.20
C LYS A 549 -6.50 11.93 -24.80
N ASP A 550 -5.18 11.97 -24.65
CA ASP A 550 -4.52 12.60 -23.52
C ASP A 550 -4.81 14.11 -23.48
N LYS A 551 -4.77 14.67 -22.28
CA LYS A 551 -5.23 16.05 -21.99
C LYS A 551 -4.21 16.84 -21.18
N ARG A 552 -3.35 16.15 -20.45
CA ARG A 552 -2.34 16.77 -19.60
C ARG A 552 -1.17 17.23 -20.47
N ARG A 553 -0.59 18.36 -20.08
CA ARG A 553 0.60 18.94 -20.71
C ARG A 553 1.81 18.04 -20.49
N LEU A 554 2.78 18.11 -21.40
CA LEU A 554 4.03 17.36 -21.31
C LEU A 554 4.79 17.69 -20.03
N PHE A 555 5.71 16.80 -19.63
CA PHE A 555 6.39 16.90 -18.33
C PHE A 555 7.21 18.18 -18.20
N SER A 556 7.97 18.54 -19.24
CA SER A 556 8.76 19.77 -19.31
C SER A 556 7.91 21.04 -19.38
N GLU A 557 6.74 21.00 -20.03
CA GLU A 557 5.87 22.17 -20.22
C GLU A 557 5.27 22.69 -18.91
N GLU A 558 4.94 21.79 -17.98
CA GLU A 558 4.35 22.12 -16.67
C GLU A 558 5.22 21.63 -15.50
N ILE A 559 6.55 21.61 -15.71
CA ILE A 559 7.53 21.02 -14.79
C ILE A 559 7.37 21.52 -13.35
N GLY A 560 7.09 22.82 -13.16
CA GLY A 560 6.92 23.40 -11.83
C GLY A 560 5.64 22.95 -11.13
N VAL A 561 4.56 22.70 -11.87
CA VAL A 561 3.32 22.14 -11.31
C VAL A 561 3.56 20.71 -10.86
N TYR A 562 4.19 19.90 -11.70
CA TYR A 562 4.50 18.51 -11.37
C TYR A 562 5.53 18.39 -10.24
N ARG A 563 6.54 19.27 -10.19
CA ARG A 563 7.50 19.37 -9.09
C ARG A 563 6.81 19.61 -7.76
N ARG A 564 5.92 20.61 -7.68
CA ARG A 564 5.23 20.94 -6.42
C ARG A 564 4.33 19.81 -5.95
N ALA A 565 3.64 19.13 -6.87
CA ALA A 565 2.87 17.93 -6.54
C ALA A 565 3.77 16.80 -6.01
N TYR A 566 4.90 16.57 -6.69
CA TYR A 566 5.91 15.60 -6.28
C TYR A 566 6.45 15.90 -4.87
N GLU A 567 6.88 17.12 -4.59
CA GLU A 567 7.45 17.51 -3.30
C GLU A 567 6.46 17.30 -2.14
N LEU A 568 5.17 17.56 -2.36
CA LEU A 568 4.12 17.35 -1.36
C LEU A 568 3.77 15.87 -1.16
N GLU A 569 3.67 15.09 -2.25
CA GLU A 569 3.25 13.69 -2.19
C GLU A 569 4.41 12.75 -1.82
N ALA A 570 5.60 12.97 -2.37
CA ALA A 570 6.79 12.16 -2.10
C ALA A 570 7.29 12.31 -0.66
N GLY A 571 6.98 13.42 0.01
CA GLY A 571 7.18 13.60 1.46
C GLY A 571 6.50 12.54 2.34
N LYS A 572 5.59 11.72 1.76
CA LYS A 572 4.91 10.59 2.42
C LYS A 572 5.63 9.24 2.28
N GLY A 573 6.78 9.16 1.58
CA GLY A 573 7.60 7.94 1.54
C GLY A 573 8.48 7.78 0.29
N GLU A 574 7.95 8.13 -0.89
CA GLU A 574 8.62 7.94 -2.19
C GLU A 574 9.90 8.77 -2.35
N LEU A 575 9.99 9.93 -1.70
CA LEU A 575 11.21 10.76 -1.70
C LEU A 575 12.40 10.00 -1.13
N LYS A 576 12.18 9.13 -0.12
CA LYS A 576 13.25 8.31 0.46
C LYS A 576 13.67 7.19 -0.50
N ILE A 577 12.73 6.61 -1.24
CA ILE A 577 13.03 5.58 -2.25
C ILE A 577 13.87 6.19 -3.37
N HIS A 578 13.49 7.36 -3.90
CA HIS A 578 14.26 8.04 -4.95
C HIS A 578 15.66 8.44 -4.48
N ARG A 579 15.81 9.00 -3.27
CA ARG A 579 17.13 9.32 -2.71
C ARG A 579 17.99 8.08 -2.47
N HIS A 580 17.40 6.98 -2.02
CA HIS A 580 18.09 5.70 -1.86
C HIS A 580 18.56 5.13 -3.20
N LEU A 581 17.71 5.14 -4.22
CA LEU A 581 18.05 4.70 -5.59
C LEU A 581 19.22 5.51 -6.17
N LEU A 582 19.33 6.78 -5.82
CA LEU A 582 20.43 7.66 -6.21
C LEU A 582 21.65 7.61 -5.26
N ARG A 583 21.62 6.78 -4.21
CA ARG A 583 22.65 6.69 -3.14
C ARG A 583 22.96 8.03 -2.44
N VAL A 584 22.03 8.99 -2.49
CA VAL A 584 22.21 10.36 -1.94
C VAL A 584 22.26 10.35 -0.41
N ASP A 585 21.68 9.34 0.25
CA ASP A 585 21.66 9.19 1.72
C ASP A 585 23.03 8.82 2.35
N SER A 586 24.10 8.71 1.56
CA SER A 586 25.43 8.32 2.06
C SER A 586 26.41 9.48 2.34
N ALA A 587 26.06 10.74 2.03
CA ALA A 587 27.03 11.84 2.02
C ALA A 587 26.74 13.05 2.93
N SER A 588 25.59 13.17 3.61
CA SER A 588 25.18 14.45 4.23
C SER A 588 24.88 14.47 5.74
N THR A 589 25.44 13.54 6.51
CA THR A 589 25.51 13.69 7.99
C THR A 589 26.89 13.36 8.55
N LYS A 590 27.88 14.19 8.20
CA LYS A 590 29.01 14.52 9.08
C LYS A 590 29.22 16.03 9.02
N LYS A 591 28.52 16.76 9.88
CA LYS A 591 29.01 17.99 10.47
C LYS A 591 29.07 17.79 11.97
#